data_AF-A0A522DCS7-F1
#
_entry.id   AF-A0A522DCS7-F1
#
_cell.length_a   1.000
_cell.length_b   1.000
_cell.length_c   1.000
_cell.angle_alpha   90.00
_cell.angle_beta   90.00
_cell.angle_gamma   90.00
#
_symmetry.space_group_name_H-M   'P 1'
#
loop_
_entity.id
_entity.type
_entity.pdbx_description
1 polymer ?
#
loop_
_entity_poly.entity_id
_entity_poly.type
_entity_poly.pdbx_seq_one_letter_code
_entity_poly.pdbx_strand_id
1 'polypeptide(L)'
;MFPGSLVKRIILLLLAANLLMGLGRIAVLPPFDDFDETAHYSRIEAAAFALPDANAAFLSADVVEYSRHGPMTPWWIRTQAILPAYNQAIEAGKPMQLDLGKQIKKQGYKDFRAFFSGPDAAKDYRQRYRERPGPAGYSASPEGNWEYQHPALYYLIMGRVLRLAEDAPLIQRLLVLRSASFLMAFAGFAIGLFATLRHLEIRGHPDARAVAALGAFYPFVMPAFFPEFARLGNDSLCLLLFSAVWTLMLWHLRRPREAALWALLGVAMGYAWLAKAFMIPVTCGLLLFMSLQQPPPEAGKTRAWAKRLWRRLLPALTAGAAACAIGIWPYMPGQGSRTLGSIEINDVLHGAGILAGDGVPWIKIFSNPWFMLASAAYNIADVKAAYAPVALITAALLMLALVFGAWLLRLPRDPRREEWLPLYPLFPLGGGLLLHCVLMAIAYRTAGTTPGHYFHVEAPALALMFGIGLLYWARRREGRIFGGILLAAAAVAVAVTTALRLALFTGCAWLSDNFINLNIDRQGEACRPSVIYERLALLSSPALGLPLLAGAMALFLAAAGMALPCFTGMRKPGK
;
A
#
# COMPACT_ATOMS: atom_id res chain seq x y z
N MET A 1 17.65 -9.78 27.65
CA MET A 1 16.64 -10.66 27.03
C MET A 1 15.28 -10.13 27.47
N PHE A 2 14.32 -9.93 26.56
CA PHE A 2 13.02 -9.35 26.93
C PHE A 2 12.23 -10.36 27.79
N PRO A 3 11.64 -9.95 28.93
CA PRO A 3 10.67 -10.78 29.64
C PRO A 3 9.52 -11.15 28.70
N GLY A 4 9.10 -12.42 28.69
CA GLY A 4 8.05 -12.88 27.77
C GLY A 4 6.73 -12.11 27.91
N SER A 5 6.37 -11.73 29.13
CA SER A 5 5.20 -10.89 29.43
C SER A 5 5.32 -9.47 28.86
N LEU A 6 6.51 -8.87 28.88
CA LEU A 6 6.76 -7.54 28.33
C LEU A 6 6.63 -7.54 26.81
N VAL A 7 7.21 -8.54 26.12
CA VAL A 7 7.10 -8.65 24.66
C VAL A 7 5.64 -8.75 24.22
N LYS A 8 4.87 -9.63 24.87
CA LYS A 8 3.46 -9.79 24.56
C LYS A 8 2.71 -8.46 24.70
N ARG A 9 2.99 -7.69 25.76
CA ARG A 9 2.41 -6.35 25.95
C ARG A 9 2.79 -5.40 24.83
N ILE A 10 4.08 -5.31 24.46
CA ILE A 10 4.55 -4.44 23.37
C ILE A 10 3.83 -4.78 22.06
N ILE A 11 3.78 -6.06 21.67
CA ILE A 11 3.12 -6.50 20.44
C ILE A 11 1.63 -6.13 20.46
N LEU A 12 0.92 -6.41 21.57
CA LEU A 12 -0.50 -6.10 21.68
C LEU A 12 -0.78 -4.59 21.65
N LEU A 13 0.05 -3.78 22.30
CA LEU A 13 -0.05 -2.32 22.27
C LEU A 13 0.15 -1.79 20.84
N LEU A 14 1.13 -2.31 20.10
CA LEU A 14 1.41 -1.89 18.73
C LEU A 14 0.32 -2.35 17.75
N LEU A 15 -0.24 -3.54 17.91
CA LEU A 15 -1.37 -3.99 17.11
C LEU A 15 -2.63 -3.17 17.40
N ALA A 16 -2.92 -2.88 18.68
CA ALA A 16 -4.00 -1.98 19.04
C ALA A 16 -3.77 -0.57 18.48
N ALA A 17 -2.56 -0.02 18.61
CA ALA A 17 -2.19 1.25 18.03
C ALA A 17 -2.36 1.28 16.50
N ASN A 18 -1.98 0.20 15.80
CA ASN A 18 -2.12 0.07 14.36
C ASN A 18 -3.61 0.10 13.96
N LEU A 19 -4.43 -0.70 14.65
CA LEU A 19 -5.88 -0.74 14.43
C LEU A 19 -6.53 0.64 14.65
N LEU A 20 -6.25 1.28 15.78
CA LEU A 20 -6.78 2.61 16.10
C LEU A 20 -6.27 3.68 15.13
N MET A 21 -5.00 3.63 14.70
CA MET A 21 -4.44 4.59 13.74
C MET A 21 -5.13 4.49 12.38
N GLY A 22 -5.31 3.28 11.86
CA GLY A 22 -5.98 3.08 10.57
C GLY A 22 -7.45 3.47 10.62
N LEU A 23 -8.22 2.99 11.60
CA LEU A 23 -9.62 3.37 11.77
C LEU A 23 -9.80 4.87 12.05
N GLY A 24 -8.90 5.45 12.84
CA GLY A 24 -8.87 6.88 13.14
C GLY A 24 -8.63 7.71 11.87
N ARG A 25 -7.68 7.29 11.02
CA ARG A 25 -7.44 7.91 9.71
C ARG A 25 -8.67 7.79 8.82
N ILE A 26 -9.20 6.59 8.64
CA ILE A 26 -10.42 6.33 7.85
C ILE A 26 -11.57 7.25 8.27
N ALA A 27 -11.78 7.40 9.58
CA ALA A 27 -12.85 8.21 10.12
C ALA A 27 -12.65 9.72 9.90
N VAL A 28 -11.45 10.22 9.63
CA VAL A 28 -11.21 11.64 9.29
C VAL A 28 -11.02 11.89 7.79
N LEU A 29 -10.89 10.84 6.97
CA LEU A 29 -10.68 10.98 5.52
C LEU A 29 -11.96 11.48 4.82
N PRO A 30 -11.85 12.53 3.97
CA PRO A 30 -12.95 12.93 3.10
C PRO A 30 -13.24 11.84 2.05
N PRO A 31 -14.39 11.86 1.35
CA PRO A 31 -14.62 11.00 0.21
C PRO A 31 -13.58 11.24 -0.89
N PHE A 32 -13.09 10.14 -1.49
CA PHE A 32 -12.17 10.16 -2.63
C PHE A 32 -10.90 10.98 -2.38
N ASP A 33 -10.22 10.68 -1.28
CA ASP A 33 -8.99 11.37 -0.86
C ASP A 33 -7.79 11.00 -1.76
N ASP A 34 -7.85 9.87 -2.45
CA ASP A 34 -6.78 9.42 -3.32
C ASP A 34 -7.22 9.31 -4.78
N PHE A 35 -6.24 9.29 -5.68
CA PHE A 35 -6.46 9.36 -7.12
C PHE A 35 -7.27 8.19 -7.67
N ASP A 36 -7.05 6.97 -7.18
CA ASP A 36 -7.66 5.73 -7.66
C ASP A 36 -8.95 5.35 -6.91
N GLU A 37 -9.26 6.04 -5.81
CA GLU A 37 -10.36 5.65 -4.94
C GLU A 37 -11.74 5.79 -5.61
N THR A 38 -11.89 6.79 -6.50
CA THR A 38 -13.08 6.95 -7.35
C THR A 38 -13.32 5.72 -8.24
N ALA A 39 -12.23 5.17 -8.78
CA ALA A 39 -12.24 4.03 -9.69
C ALA A 39 -12.52 2.72 -8.93
N HIS A 40 -11.91 2.52 -7.76
CA HIS A 40 -12.22 1.41 -6.86
C HIS A 40 -13.68 1.43 -6.40
N TYR A 41 -14.18 2.57 -5.91
CA TYR A 41 -15.57 2.68 -5.46
C TYR A 41 -16.56 2.37 -6.59
N SER A 42 -16.37 2.97 -7.77
CA SER A 42 -17.23 2.72 -8.94
C SER A 42 -17.28 1.23 -9.30
N ARG A 43 -16.13 0.55 -9.21
CA ARG A 43 -16.04 -0.88 -9.50
C ARG A 43 -16.68 -1.76 -8.42
N ILE A 44 -16.57 -1.37 -7.15
CA ILE A 44 -17.28 -2.01 -6.04
C ILE A 44 -18.80 -1.84 -6.23
N GLU A 45 -19.24 -0.64 -6.61
CA GLU A 45 -20.65 -0.35 -6.84
C GLU A 45 -21.21 -1.15 -8.04
N ALA A 46 -20.44 -1.23 -9.13
CA ALA A 46 -20.78 -2.11 -10.24
C ALA A 46 -20.90 -3.58 -9.78
N ALA A 47 -19.92 -4.10 -9.03
CA ALA A 47 -20.00 -5.47 -8.50
C ALA A 47 -21.18 -5.68 -7.53
N ALA A 48 -21.62 -4.62 -6.83
CA ALA A 48 -22.75 -4.68 -5.93
C ALA A 48 -24.09 -4.64 -6.68
N PHE A 49 -24.26 -3.76 -7.66
CA PHE A 49 -25.58 -3.37 -8.17
C PHE A 49 -25.73 -3.40 -9.70
N ALA A 50 -24.67 -3.59 -10.47
CA ALA A 50 -24.77 -3.65 -11.93
C ALA A 50 -25.64 -4.83 -12.37
N LEU A 51 -26.53 -4.58 -13.33
CA LEU A 51 -27.19 -5.63 -14.09
C LEU A 51 -26.18 -6.35 -15.00
N PRO A 52 -26.44 -7.60 -15.43
CA PRO A 52 -25.51 -8.35 -16.29
C PRO A 52 -25.04 -7.59 -17.55
N ASP A 53 -25.88 -6.72 -18.11
CA ASP A 53 -25.59 -5.95 -19.32
C ASP A 53 -24.96 -4.56 -19.04
N ALA A 54 -24.81 -4.18 -17.78
CA ALA A 54 -24.27 -2.87 -17.42
C ALA A 54 -22.76 -2.82 -17.64
N ASN A 55 -22.30 -1.72 -18.25
CA ASN A 55 -20.90 -1.56 -18.60
C ASN A 55 -20.06 -1.17 -17.37
N ALA A 56 -19.54 -2.17 -16.66
CA ALA A 56 -18.69 -2.01 -15.48
C ALA A 56 -17.29 -1.43 -15.79
N ALA A 57 -16.97 -1.20 -17.07
CA ALA A 57 -15.73 -0.56 -17.50
C ALA A 57 -15.73 0.97 -17.35
N PHE A 58 -16.79 1.55 -16.76
CA PHE A 58 -16.96 2.99 -16.58
C PHE A 58 -17.04 3.37 -15.11
N LEU A 59 -16.75 4.63 -14.79
CA LEU A 59 -16.98 5.19 -13.47
C LEU A 59 -18.48 5.31 -13.23
N SER A 60 -18.91 5.26 -11.97
CA SER A 60 -20.31 5.49 -11.64
C SER A 60 -20.67 6.98 -11.78
N ALA A 61 -21.91 7.25 -12.20
CA ALA A 61 -22.38 8.60 -12.44
C ALA A 61 -22.39 9.47 -11.17
N ASP A 62 -22.62 8.88 -9.99
CA ASP A 62 -22.60 9.57 -8.69
C ASP A 62 -21.18 10.01 -8.30
N VAL A 63 -20.16 9.23 -8.65
CA VAL A 63 -18.74 9.59 -8.47
C VAL A 63 -18.37 10.78 -9.36
N VAL A 64 -18.81 10.77 -10.62
CA VAL A 64 -18.61 11.90 -11.54
C VAL A 64 -19.37 13.13 -11.04
N GLU A 65 -20.60 12.97 -10.55
CA GLU A 65 -21.37 14.06 -9.92
C GLU A 65 -20.65 14.60 -8.68
N TYR A 66 -20.12 13.73 -7.82
CA TYR A 66 -19.35 14.13 -6.64
C TYR A 66 -18.21 15.07 -7.01
N SER A 67 -17.45 14.77 -8.06
CA SER A 67 -16.32 15.61 -8.47
C SER A 67 -16.71 17.06 -8.83
N ARG A 68 -17.99 17.29 -9.18
CA ARG A 68 -18.54 18.62 -9.53
C ARG A 68 -19.05 19.39 -8.31
N HIS A 69 -19.50 18.70 -7.28
CA HIS A 69 -20.18 19.29 -6.11
C HIS A 69 -19.35 19.24 -4.83
N GLY A 70 -18.51 18.22 -4.67
CA GLY A 70 -17.62 18.03 -3.54
C GLY A 70 -16.20 18.53 -3.80
N PRO A 71 -15.38 18.64 -2.73
CA PRO A 71 -13.96 18.90 -2.90
C PRO A 71 -13.24 17.65 -3.40
N MET A 72 -12.30 17.85 -4.32
CA MET A 72 -11.38 16.82 -4.81
C MET A 72 -9.95 17.13 -4.38
N THR A 73 -9.12 16.09 -4.28
CA THR A 73 -7.73 16.32 -3.89
C THR A 73 -6.95 17.03 -4.99
N PRO A 74 -5.96 17.85 -4.62
CA PRO A 74 -5.15 18.55 -5.60
C PRO A 74 -4.48 17.61 -6.62
N TRP A 75 -4.09 16.40 -6.17
CA TRP A 75 -3.52 15.38 -7.04
C TRP A 75 -4.55 14.81 -8.02
N TRP A 76 -5.78 14.52 -7.58
CA TRP A 76 -6.85 14.06 -8.47
C TRP A 76 -7.17 15.11 -9.55
N ILE A 77 -7.33 16.38 -9.14
CA ILE A 77 -7.60 17.51 -10.06
C ILE A 77 -6.49 17.62 -11.11
N ARG A 78 -5.24 17.53 -10.69
CA ARG A 78 -4.10 17.56 -11.59
C ARG A 78 -4.14 16.41 -12.59
N THR A 79 -4.42 15.19 -12.15
CA THR A 79 -4.42 14.04 -13.07
C THR A 79 -5.57 14.13 -14.08
N GLN A 80 -6.74 14.60 -13.65
CA GLN A 80 -7.87 14.83 -14.55
C GLN A 80 -7.60 15.93 -15.56
N ALA A 81 -6.82 16.95 -15.21
CA ALA A 81 -6.38 17.95 -16.18
C ALA A 81 -5.39 17.35 -17.20
N ILE A 82 -4.44 16.52 -16.74
CA ILE A 82 -3.40 15.93 -17.59
C ILE A 82 -3.98 14.91 -18.58
N LEU A 83 -4.92 14.06 -18.16
CA LEU A 83 -5.34 12.89 -18.95
C LEU A 83 -5.90 13.24 -20.35
N PRO A 84 -6.81 14.22 -20.52
CA PRO A 84 -7.27 14.65 -21.84
C PRO A 84 -6.16 15.22 -22.71
N ALA A 85 -5.25 16.01 -22.10
CA ALA A 85 -4.11 16.58 -22.80
C ALA A 85 -3.16 15.50 -23.33
N TYR A 86 -2.98 14.46 -22.52
CA TYR A 86 -2.18 13.29 -22.85
C TYR A 86 -2.80 12.47 -23.98
N ASN A 87 -4.10 12.15 -23.89
CA ASN A 87 -4.80 11.41 -24.94
C ASN A 87 -4.78 12.16 -26.27
N GLN A 88 -5.02 13.47 -26.25
CA GLN A 88 -4.94 14.32 -27.44
C GLN A 88 -3.52 14.34 -28.03
N ALA A 89 -2.49 14.33 -27.18
CA ALA A 89 -1.09 14.29 -27.62
C ALA A 89 -0.75 12.96 -28.30
N ILE A 90 -1.22 11.82 -27.75
CA ILE A 90 -1.09 10.50 -28.39
C ILE A 90 -1.80 10.48 -29.75
N GLU A 91 -3.07 10.87 -29.78
CA GLU A 91 -3.89 10.87 -31.01
C GLU A 91 -3.28 11.75 -32.10
N ALA A 92 -2.68 12.88 -31.72
CA ALA A 92 -2.02 13.79 -32.64
C ALA A 92 -0.58 13.39 -33.01
N GLY A 93 0.01 12.39 -32.34
CA GLY A 93 1.43 12.04 -32.48
C GLY A 93 2.38 13.19 -32.12
N LYS A 94 1.98 14.08 -31.19
CA LYS A 94 2.72 15.28 -30.81
C LYS A 94 3.12 15.26 -29.33
N PRO A 95 4.18 15.98 -28.92
CA PRO A 95 4.48 16.16 -27.50
C PRO A 95 3.30 16.81 -26.77
N MET A 96 3.05 16.36 -25.54
CA MET A 96 1.99 16.93 -24.69
C MET A 96 2.29 18.41 -24.38
N GLN A 97 1.44 19.31 -24.87
CA GLN A 97 1.46 20.72 -24.48
C GLN A 97 0.49 20.94 -23.31
N LEU A 98 1.04 21.01 -22.10
CA LEU A 98 0.26 21.11 -20.87
C LEU A 98 0.35 22.53 -20.29
N ASP A 99 -0.70 23.34 -20.51
CA ASP A 99 -0.96 24.51 -19.67
C ASP A 99 -1.88 24.07 -18.52
N LEU A 100 -1.25 23.53 -17.47
CA LEU A 100 -1.96 22.91 -16.34
C LEU A 100 -2.92 23.90 -15.67
N GLY A 101 -2.51 25.16 -15.53
CA GLY A 101 -3.34 26.21 -14.94
C GLY A 101 -4.60 26.48 -15.75
N LYS A 102 -4.50 26.55 -17.09
CA LYS A 102 -5.69 26.72 -17.95
C LYS A 102 -6.58 25.48 -17.94
N GLN A 103 -6.03 24.29 -17.96
CA GLN A 103 -6.82 23.05 -17.99
C GLN A 103 -7.60 22.83 -16.70
N ILE A 104 -6.98 23.08 -15.54
CA ILE A 104 -7.66 22.98 -14.25
C ILE A 104 -8.79 23.99 -14.15
N LYS A 105 -8.54 25.25 -14.55
CA LYS A 105 -9.57 26.29 -14.59
C LYS A 105 -10.74 25.92 -15.51
N LYS A 106 -10.45 25.26 -16.64
CA LYS A 106 -11.47 24.81 -17.60
C LYS A 106 -12.40 23.74 -17.02
N GLN A 107 -11.89 22.87 -16.14
CA GLN A 107 -12.65 21.75 -15.58
C GLN A 107 -13.56 22.17 -14.41
N GLY A 108 -13.25 23.27 -13.73
CA GLY A 108 -14.10 23.83 -12.67
C GLY A 108 -14.13 22.99 -11.37
N TYR A 109 -13.23 22.02 -11.23
CA TYR A 109 -13.08 21.25 -9.99
C TYR A 109 -12.64 22.14 -8.83
N LYS A 110 -13.14 21.83 -7.63
CA LYS A 110 -12.83 22.58 -6.41
C LYS A 110 -11.91 21.75 -5.54
N ASP A 111 -10.79 22.35 -5.12
CA ASP A 111 -10.06 21.81 -3.97
C ASP A 111 -10.79 22.13 -2.66
N PHE A 112 -10.28 21.65 -1.53
CA PHE A 112 -10.90 21.88 -0.22
C PHE A 112 -11.01 23.37 0.13
N ARG A 113 -10.01 24.19 -0.24
CA ARG A 113 -10.02 25.62 0.07
C ARG A 113 -11.10 26.35 -0.73
N ALA A 114 -11.15 26.12 -2.04
CA ALA A 114 -12.15 26.67 -2.94
C ALA A 114 -13.57 26.20 -2.56
N PHE A 115 -13.73 24.95 -2.18
CA PHE A 115 -15.00 24.39 -1.71
C PHE A 115 -15.53 25.13 -0.48
N PHE A 116 -14.72 25.27 0.57
CA PHE A 116 -15.14 25.95 1.81
C PHE A 116 -15.25 27.47 1.72
N SER A 117 -14.81 28.06 0.60
CA SER A 117 -14.98 29.50 0.36
C SER A 117 -16.40 29.84 -0.13
N GLY A 118 -17.19 28.85 -0.55
CA GLY A 118 -18.57 29.02 -0.99
C GLY A 118 -19.59 28.55 0.07
N PRO A 119 -20.40 29.44 0.69
CA PRO A 119 -21.33 29.06 1.75
C PRO A 119 -22.41 28.07 1.29
N ASP A 120 -22.93 28.24 0.07
CA ASP A 120 -23.94 27.35 -0.49
C ASP A 120 -23.41 25.95 -0.82
N ALA A 121 -22.11 25.84 -1.14
CA ALA A 121 -21.49 24.57 -1.51
C ALA A 121 -21.49 23.59 -0.33
N ALA A 122 -21.19 24.07 0.87
CA ALA A 122 -21.21 23.25 2.09
C ALA A 122 -22.62 22.75 2.45
N LYS A 123 -23.64 23.58 2.24
CA LYS A 123 -25.05 23.23 2.48
C LYS A 123 -25.55 22.20 1.47
N ASP A 124 -25.31 22.42 0.18
CA ASP A 124 -25.65 21.46 -0.89
C ASP A 124 -24.94 20.12 -0.68
N TYR A 125 -23.65 20.15 -0.35
CA TYR A 125 -22.87 18.94 -0.05
C TYR A 125 -23.47 18.12 1.09
N ARG A 126 -23.83 18.79 2.21
CA ARG A 126 -24.46 18.12 3.35
C ARG A 126 -25.72 17.39 2.91
N GLN A 127 -26.60 18.08 2.21
CA GLN A 127 -27.86 17.50 1.77
C GLN A 127 -27.63 16.29 0.83
N ARG A 128 -26.68 16.39 -0.10
CA ARG A 128 -26.41 15.33 -1.10
C ARG A 128 -25.70 14.12 -0.52
N TYR A 129 -24.64 14.31 0.26
CA TYR A 129 -23.69 13.25 0.59
C TYR A 129 -23.69 12.82 2.06
N ARG A 130 -24.32 13.60 2.95
CA ARG A 130 -24.48 13.26 4.37
C ARG A 130 -25.86 12.78 4.76
N GLU A 131 -26.88 13.43 4.23
CA GLU A 131 -28.25 13.25 4.72
C GLU A 131 -29.05 12.31 3.83
N ARG A 132 -28.77 12.32 2.52
CA ARG A 132 -29.43 11.43 1.57
C ARG A 132 -28.71 10.07 1.51
N PRO A 133 -29.47 8.97 1.42
CA PRO A 133 -28.94 7.67 1.04
C PRO A 133 -28.16 7.74 -0.27
N GLY A 134 -27.15 6.89 -0.42
CA GLY A 134 -26.48 6.70 -1.72
C GLY A 134 -27.44 6.17 -2.80
N PRO A 135 -27.02 6.18 -4.08
CA PRO A 135 -27.85 5.67 -5.16
C PRO A 135 -28.23 4.20 -4.95
N ALA A 136 -29.47 3.86 -5.29
CA ALA A 136 -30.04 2.51 -5.16
C ALA A 136 -29.54 1.51 -6.22
N GLY A 137 -28.68 1.96 -7.14
CA GLY A 137 -28.13 1.13 -8.21
C GLY A 137 -26.92 1.77 -8.88
N TYR A 138 -26.20 0.96 -9.65
CA TYR A 138 -25.07 1.42 -10.46
C TYR A 138 -25.57 2.05 -11.76
N SER A 139 -25.07 3.24 -12.08
CA SER A 139 -25.28 3.89 -13.37
C SER A 139 -23.94 4.25 -13.98
N ALA A 140 -23.62 3.66 -15.13
CA ALA A 140 -22.37 3.96 -15.84
C ALA A 140 -22.34 5.43 -16.30
N SER A 141 -21.22 6.10 -16.06
CA SER A 141 -20.90 7.40 -16.64
C SER A 141 -20.21 7.23 -18.01
N PRO A 142 -19.97 8.33 -18.76
CA PRO A 142 -19.12 8.28 -19.96
C PRO A 142 -17.62 8.13 -19.67
N GLU A 143 -17.19 8.26 -18.41
CA GLU A 143 -15.77 8.26 -18.04
C GLU A 143 -15.28 6.82 -17.80
N GLY A 144 -14.23 6.42 -18.52
CA GLY A 144 -13.66 5.08 -18.39
C GLY A 144 -13.08 4.82 -16.99
N ASN A 145 -13.30 3.61 -16.49
CA ASN A 145 -12.75 3.15 -15.22
C ASN A 145 -11.47 2.34 -15.46
N TRP A 146 -10.32 2.96 -15.25
CA TRP A 146 -9.03 2.32 -15.45
C TRP A 146 -8.75 1.18 -14.46
N GLU A 147 -9.40 1.18 -13.29
CA GLU A 147 -9.33 0.07 -12.33
C GLU A 147 -10.04 -1.18 -12.82
N TYR A 148 -10.83 -1.13 -13.91
CA TYR A 148 -11.48 -2.31 -14.51
C TYR A 148 -10.48 -3.40 -14.92
N GLN A 149 -9.23 -3.03 -15.22
CA GLN A 149 -8.17 -3.98 -15.59
C GLN A 149 -7.81 -4.99 -14.50
N HIS A 150 -8.10 -4.69 -13.23
CA HIS A 150 -7.73 -5.58 -12.14
C HIS A 150 -8.62 -6.84 -12.11
N PRO A 151 -8.17 -7.92 -11.46
CA PRO A 151 -9.00 -9.09 -11.19
C PRO A 151 -10.19 -8.81 -10.24
N ALA A 152 -11.24 -9.63 -10.30
CA ALA A 152 -12.54 -9.30 -9.70
C ALA A 152 -12.69 -9.58 -8.19
N LEU A 153 -11.83 -10.39 -7.56
CA LEU A 153 -12.10 -10.96 -6.23
C LEU A 153 -12.34 -9.88 -5.15
N TYR A 154 -11.49 -8.85 -5.12
CA TYR A 154 -11.65 -7.74 -4.17
C TYR A 154 -13.00 -7.06 -4.32
N TYR A 155 -13.38 -6.71 -5.55
CA TYR A 155 -14.62 -5.99 -5.85
C TYR A 155 -15.86 -6.84 -5.57
N LEU A 156 -15.80 -8.16 -5.80
CA LEU A 156 -16.88 -9.07 -5.44
C LEU A 156 -17.10 -9.14 -3.92
N ILE A 157 -16.03 -9.23 -3.13
CA ILE A 157 -16.11 -9.23 -1.66
C ILE A 157 -16.65 -7.88 -1.17
N MET A 158 -16.05 -6.78 -1.64
CA MET A 158 -16.41 -5.44 -1.21
C MET A 158 -17.81 -5.00 -1.68
N GLY A 159 -18.28 -5.52 -2.83
CA GLY A 159 -19.65 -5.28 -3.29
C GLY A 159 -20.69 -5.89 -2.35
N ARG A 160 -20.38 -7.05 -1.73
CA ARG A 160 -21.23 -7.63 -0.67
C ARG A 160 -21.19 -6.78 0.60
N VAL A 161 -20.03 -6.21 0.94
CA VAL A 161 -19.91 -5.28 2.06
C VAL A 161 -20.72 -4.00 1.80
N LEU A 162 -20.68 -3.45 0.57
CA LEU A 162 -21.45 -2.26 0.19
C LEU A 162 -22.95 -2.48 0.35
N ARG A 163 -23.46 -3.67 0.01
CA ARG A 163 -24.87 -4.02 0.21
C ARG A 163 -25.31 -3.97 1.67
N LEU A 164 -24.41 -4.14 2.64
CA LEU A 164 -24.74 -3.97 4.07
C LEU A 164 -24.94 -2.49 4.47
N ALA A 165 -24.54 -1.56 3.61
CA ALA A 165 -24.64 -0.12 3.80
C ALA A 165 -25.34 0.56 2.61
N GLU A 166 -26.21 -0.15 1.89
CA GLU A 166 -26.83 0.37 0.67
C GLU A 166 -27.71 1.60 0.94
N ASP A 167 -28.45 1.63 2.04
CA ASP A 167 -29.28 2.79 2.41
C ASP A 167 -28.49 3.90 3.12
N ALA A 168 -27.18 3.70 3.34
CA ALA A 168 -26.36 4.68 4.04
C ALA A 168 -25.92 5.82 3.10
N PRO A 169 -25.75 7.04 3.63
CA PRO A 169 -25.13 8.15 2.89
C PRO A 169 -23.69 7.83 2.44
N LEU A 170 -23.20 8.51 1.40
CA LEU A 170 -21.89 8.26 0.79
C LEU A 170 -20.75 8.19 1.83
N ILE A 171 -20.72 9.13 2.79
CA ILE A 171 -19.65 9.16 3.82
C ILE A 171 -19.67 7.87 4.66
N GLN A 172 -20.85 7.37 5.01
CA GLN A 172 -20.98 6.15 5.81
C GLN A 172 -20.66 4.90 4.98
N ARG A 173 -21.09 4.85 3.71
CA ARG A 173 -20.68 3.79 2.76
C ARG A 173 -19.16 3.70 2.67
N LEU A 174 -18.49 4.83 2.45
CA LEU A 174 -17.02 4.87 2.39
C LEU A 174 -16.37 4.51 3.71
N LEU A 175 -16.91 4.96 4.85
CA LEU A 175 -16.42 4.58 6.17
C LEU A 175 -16.46 3.05 6.33
N VAL A 176 -17.57 2.41 5.99
CA VAL A 176 -17.73 0.94 6.09
C VAL A 176 -16.76 0.22 5.15
N LEU A 177 -16.71 0.63 3.88
CA LEU A 177 -15.86 -0.01 2.89
C LEU A 177 -14.37 0.16 3.22
N ARG A 178 -13.91 1.35 3.56
CA ARG A 178 -12.52 1.60 3.98
C ARG A 178 -12.19 0.83 5.25
N SER A 179 -13.11 0.75 6.20
CA SER A 179 -12.91 -0.03 7.43
C SER A 179 -12.75 -1.52 7.12
N ALA A 180 -13.62 -2.09 6.28
CA ALA A 180 -13.49 -3.49 5.87
C ALA A 180 -12.19 -3.75 5.09
N SER A 181 -11.83 -2.86 4.17
CA SER A 181 -10.55 -2.86 3.46
C SER A 181 -9.37 -2.89 4.44
N PHE A 182 -9.30 -1.92 5.35
CA PHE A 182 -8.23 -1.83 6.33
C PHE A 182 -8.19 -3.02 7.29
N LEU A 183 -9.33 -3.55 7.71
CA LEU A 183 -9.39 -4.73 8.58
C LEU A 183 -8.79 -5.97 7.89
N MET A 184 -8.93 -6.13 6.57
CA MET A 184 -8.22 -7.19 5.83
C MET A 184 -6.70 -6.99 5.91
N ALA A 185 -6.20 -5.77 5.67
CA ALA A 185 -4.78 -5.46 5.77
C ALA A 185 -4.22 -5.65 7.20
N PHE A 186 -4.95 -5.17 8.20
CA PHE A 186 -4.61 -5.34 9.62
C PHE A 186 -4.56 -6.84 9.99
N ALA A 187 -5.57 -7.61 9.61
CA ALA A 187 -5.63 -9.04 9.85
C ALA A 187 -4.45 -9.76 9.19
N GLY A 188 -4.15 -9.44 7.93
CA GLY A 188 -2.99 -9.98 7.22
C GLY A 188 -1.68 -9.70 7.96
N PHE A 189 -1.45 -8.44 8.34
CA PHE A 189 -0.23 -8.05 9.06
C PHE A 189 -0.10 -8.80 10.38
N ALA A 190 -1.17 -8.87 11.18
CA ALA A 190 -1.19 -9.59 12.44
C ALA A 190 -0.94 -11.10 12.26
N ILE A 191 -1.61 -11.74 11.30
CA ILE A 191 -1.43 -13.16 10.97
C ILE A 191 0.02 -13.43 10.57
N GLY A 192 0.57 -12.64 9.64
CA GLY A 192 1.95 -12.79 9.17
C GLY A 192 2.99 -12.59 10.29
N LEU A 193 2.77 -11.61 11.17
CA LEU A 193 3.62 -11.35 12.33
C LEU A 193 3.62 -12.52 13.31
N PHE A 194 2.43 -13.03 13.68
CA PHE A 194 2.31 -14.16 14.61
C PHE A 194 2.78 -15.47 14.00
N ALA A 195 2.54 -15.71 12.70
CA ALA A 195 3.08 -16.86 11.99
C ALA A 195 4.62 -16.85 12.01
N THR A 196 5.23 -15.68 11.78
CA THR A 196 6.67 -15.48 11.87
C THR A 196 7.20 -15.72 13.29
N LEU A 197 6.56 -15.14 14.30
CA LEU A 197 6.93 -15.38 15.70
C LEU A 197 6.87 -16.87 16.04
N ARG A 198 5.76 -17.54 15.72
CA ARG A 198 5.55 -18.96 16.01
C ARG A 198 6.58 -19.83 15.29
N HIS A 199 6.89 -19.50 14.04
CA HIS A 199 7.93 -20.18 13.28
C HIS A 199 9.29 -20.07 13.96
N LEU A 200 9.71 -18.85 14.30
CA LEU A 200 10.98 -18.60 14.98
C LEU A 200 11.07 -19.29 16.34
N GLU A 201 9.99 -19.30 17.13
CA GLU A 201 9.93 -20.02 18.41
C GLU A 201 10.09 -21.54 18.24
N ILE A 202 9.39 -22.14 17.27
CA ILE A 202 9.50 -23.58 16.97
C ILE A 202 10.92 -23.93 16.51
N ARG A 203 11.58 -23.03 15.77
CA ARG A 203 12.97 -23.20 15.31
C ARG A 203 14.00 -22.93 16.42
N GLY A 204 13.56 -22.56 17.62
CA GLY A 204 14.45 -22.27 18.75
C GLY A 204 15.30 -21.01 18.54
N HIS A 205 14.85 -20.06 17.71
CA HIS A 205 15.58 -18.81 17.50
C HIS A 205 15.64 -18.03 18.81
N PRO A 206 16.84 -17.70 19.34
CA PRO A 206 17.00 -17.16 20.70
C PRO A 206 16.28 -15.82 20.92
N ASP A 207 16.07 -15.07 19.84
CA ASP A 207 15.43 -13.75 19.88
C ASP A 207 14.07 -13.69 19.19
N ALA A 208 13.40 -14.83 18.95
CA ALA A 208 12.12 -14.89 18.23
C ALA A 208 11.13 -13.79 18.64
N ARG A 209 10.96 -13.65 19.96
CA ARG A 209 10.08 -12.65 20.59
C ARG A 209 10.53 -11.21 20.35
N ALA A 210 11.83 -10.93 20.48
CA ALA A 210 12.36 -9.58 20.25
C ALA A 210 12.23 -9.18 18.78
N VAL A 211 12.51 -10.10 17.85
CA VAL A 211 12.33 -9.88 16.41
C VAL A 211 10.87 -9.54 16.10
N ALA A 212 9.91 -10.29 16.64
CA ALA A 212 8.49 -9.99 16.44
C ALA A 212 8.07 -8.66 17.08
N ALA A 213 8.54 -8.35 18.29
CA ALA A 213 8.25 -7.07 18.94
C ALA A 213 8.76 -5.88 18.11
N LEU A 214 9.98 -5.96 17.58
CA LEU A 214 10.56 -4.92 16.73
C LEU A 214 9.90 -4.88 15.35
N GLY A 215 9.55 -6.03 14.78
CA GLY A 215 8.77 -6.11 13.54
C GLY A 215 7.40 -5.45 13.64
N ALA A 216 6.76 -5.48 14.81
CA ALA A 216 5.46 -4.83 15.04
C ALA A 216 5.52 -3.29 14.95
N PHE A 217 6.71 -2.67 15.02
CA PHE A 217 6.88 -1.23 14.78
C PHE A 217 6.84 -0.85 13.30
N TYR A 218 6.91 -1.83 12.38
CA TYR A 218 7.02 -1.58 10.94
C TYR A 218 5.97 -0.59 10.38
N PRO A 219 4.66 -0.72 10.67
CA PRO A 219 3.63 0.22 10.17
C PRO A 219 3.86 1.68 10.56
N PHE A 220 4.50 1.93 11.70
CA PHE A 220 4.75 3.28 12.21
C PHE A 220 6.03 3.88 11.66
N VAL A 221 7.06 3.05 11.47
CA VAL A 221 8.34 3.48 10.88
C VAL A 221 8.22 3.66 9.36
N MET A 222 7.26 2.98 8.75
CA MET A 222 6.85 3.18 7.36
C MET A 222 5.46 3.85 7.31
N PRO A 223 5.34 5.15 7.62
CA PRO A 223 4.03 5.81 7.72
C PRO A 223 3.20 5.76 6.43
N ALA A 224 3.80 5.47 5.26
CA ALA A 224 3.08 5.16 4.02
C ALA A 224 2.15 3.93 4.13
N PHE A 225 2.37 3.05 5.10
CA PHE A 225 1.50 1.90 5.38
C PHE A 225 0.05 2.32 5.65
N PHE A 226 -0.18 3.38 6.42
CA PHE A 226 -1.55 3.75 6.79
C PHE A 226 -2.34 4.39 5.64
N PRO A 227 -1.82 5.40 4.90
CA PRO A 227 -2.50 5.91 3.72
C PRO A 227 -2.85 4.81 2.72
N GLU A 228 -1.94 3.84 2.54
CA GLU A 228 -2.14 2.74 1.59
C GLU A 228 -3.36 1.88 1.94
N PHE A 229 -3.53 1.54 3.21
CA PHE A 229 -4.60 0.62 3.63
C PHE A 229 -5.83 1.31 4.21
N ALA A 230 -5.77 2.61 4.52
CA ALA A 230 -6.92 3.40 4.97
C ALA A 230 -7.83 3.85 3.81
N ARG A 231 -7.40 3.67 2.56
CA ARG A 231 -8.19 3.95 1.35
C ARG A 231 -8.87 2.67 0.81
N LEU A 232 -9.79 2.84 -0.14
CA LEU A 232 -10.28 1.72 -0.94
C LEU A 232 -9.22 1.31 -1.94
N GLY A 233 -8.87 0.02 -1.93
CA GLY A 233 -7.85 -0.54 -2.79
C GLY A 233 -7.72 -2.04 -2.57
N ASN A 234 -7.50 -2.76 -3.67
CA ASN A 234 -7.30 -4.22 -3.68
C ASN A 234 -6.01 -4.68 -2.98
N ASP A 235 -5.10 -3.77 -2.65
CA ASP A 235 -3.85 -4.06 -1.94
C ASP A 235 -4.10 -4.57 -0.51
N SER A 236 -5.20 -4.16 0.12
CA SER A 236 -5.60 -4.68 1.43
C SER A 236 -5.85 -6.20 1.43
N LEU A 237 -6.57 -6.68 0.42
CA LEU A 237 -6.81 -8.10 0.21
C LEU A 237 -5.52 -8.82 -0.23
N CYS A 238 -4.67 -8.17 -1.03
CA CYS A 238 -3.38 -8.72 -1.40
C CYS A 238 -2.49 -8.96 -0.17
N LEU A 239 -2.45 -8.04 0.79
CA LEU A 239 -1.71 -8.22 2.05
C LEU A 239 -2.26 -9.41 2.85
N LEU A 240 -3.58 -9.54 2.98
CA LEU A 240 -4.21 -10.68 3.66
C LEU A 240 -3.85 -12.01 2.98
N LEU A 241 -3.98 -12.08 1.66
CA LEU A 241 -3.69 -13.30 0.89
C LEU A 241 -2.19 -13.62 0.88
N PHE A 242 -1.32 -12.61 0.77
CA PHE A 242 0.12 -12.79 0.93
C PHE A 242 0.45 -13.33 2.32
N SER A 243 -0.24 -12.87 3.37
CA SER A 243 -0.03 -13.35 4.74
C SER A 243 -0.46 -14.80 4.92
N ALA A 244 -1.52 -15.24 4.23
CA ALA A 244 -1.91 -16.64 4.17
C ALA A 244 -0.83 -17.48 3.46
N VAL A 245 -0.36 -17.03 2.29
CA VAL A 245 0.73 -17.68 1.53
C VAL A 245 2.01 -17.74 2.38
N TRP A 246 2.38 -16.65 3.04
CA TRP A 246 3.53 -16.56 3.94
C TRP A 246 3.43 -17.57 5.08
N THR A 247 2.27 -17.63 5.75
CA THR A 247 2.03 -18.59 6.85
C THR A 247 2.15 -20.03 6.37
N LEU A 248 1.57 -20.35 5.22
CA LEU A 248 1.66 -21.68 4.61
C LEU A 248 3.09 -22.00 4.17
N MET A 249 3.87 -21.01 3.72
CA MET A 249 5.28 -21.18 3.35
C MET A 249 6.13 -21.50 4.58
N LEU A 250 5.92 -20.78 5.68
CA LEU A 250 6.58 -21.09 6.96
C LEU A 250 6.16 -22.47 7.51
N TRP A 251 4.92 -22.90 7.26
CA TRP A 251 4.51 -24.28 7.55
C TRP A 251 5.24 -25.26 6.63
N HIS A 252 5.34 -24.98 5.33
CA HIS A 252 6.00 -25.84 4.36
C HIS A 252 7.47 -26.08 4.73
N LEU A 253 8.17 -25.05 5.18
CA LEU A 253 9.55 -25.18 5.67
C LEU A 253 9.70 -26.17 6.84
N ARG A 254 8.66 -26.33 7.66
CA ARG A 254 8.63 -27.30 8.77
C ARG A 254 8.21 -28.70 8.31
N ARG A 255 7.35 -28.78 7.29
CA ARG A 255 6.76 -30.03 6.79
C ARG A 255 6.84 -30.10 5.25
N PRO A 256 8.05 -30.17 4.68
CA PRO A 256 8.24 -29.99 3.23
C PRO A 256 7.66 -31.13 2.39
N ARG A 257 7.32 -32.27 3.00
CA ARG A 257 6.84 -33.48 2.32
C ARG A 257 5.31 -33.62 2.28
N GLU A 258 4.55 -32.70 2.90
CA GLU A 258 3.09 -32.77 2.93
C GLU A 258 2.50 -32.23 1.61
N ALA A 259 2.05 -33.13 0.73
CA ALA A 259 1.53 -32.75 -0.58
C ALA A 259 0.28 -31.84 -0.53
N ALA A 260 -0.60 -32.07 0.47
CA ALA A 260 -1.77 -31.22 0.70
C ALA A 260 -1.39 -29.75 0.93
N LEU A 261 -0.24 -29.51 1.58
CA LEU A 261 0.26 -28.16 1.83
C LEU A 261 0.76 -27.48 0.56
N TRP A 262 1.32 -28.24 -0.39
CA TRP A 262 1.72 -27.69 -1.70
C TRP A 262 0.50 -27.24 -2.51
N ALA A 263 -0.55 -28.08 -2.53
CA ALA A 263 -1.80 -27.73 -3.19
C ALA A 263 -2.46 -26.50 -2.52
N LEU A 264 -2.53 -26.48 -1.18
CA LEU A 264 -3.09 -25.36 -0.43
C LEU A 264 -2.30 -24.05 -0.63
N LEU A 265 -0.97 -24.13 -0.71
CA LEU A 265 -0.12 -23.00 -1.10
C LEU A 265 -0.50 -22.47 -2.48
N GLY A 266 -0.65 -23.36 -3.46
CA GLY A 266 -1.08 -23.01 -4.80
C GLY A 266 -2.46 -22.37 -4.84
N VAL A 267 -3.41 -22.90 -4.08
CA VAL A 267 -4.76 -22.30 -3.94
C VAL A 267 -4.68 -20.88 -3.41
N ALA A 268 -3.92 -20.65 -2.33
CA ALA A 268 -3.75 -19.32 -1.75
C ALA A 268 -3.06 -18.34 -2.73
N MET A 269 -2.04 -18.79 -3.46
CA MET A 269 -1.39 -18.01 -4.52
C MET A 269 -2.35 -17.68 -5.67
N GLY A 270 -3.17 -18.64 -6.10
CA GLY A 270 -4.18 -18.44 -7.14
C GLY A 270 -5.22 -17.40 -6.73
N TYR A 271 -5.72 -17.44 -5.49
CA TYR A 271 -6.60 -16.38 -4.97
C TYR A 271 -5.90 -15.02 -4.92
N ALA A 272 -4.60 -14.98 -4.61
CA ALA A 272 -3.84 -13.73 -4.65
C ALA A 272 -3.75 -13.14 -6.06
N TRP A 273 -3.65 -13.97 -7.10
CA TRP A 273 -3.73 -13.52 -8.49
C TRP A 273 -5.10 -12.94 -8.80
N LEU A 274 -6.18 -13.54 -8.27
CA LEU A 274 -7.53 -13.01 -8.42
C LEU A 274 -7.79 -11.69 -7.66
N ALA A 275 -6.84 -11.22 -6.83
CA ALA A 275 -6.88 -9.90 -6.21
C ALA A 275 -6.09 -8.87 -7.02
N LYS A 276 -4.87 -9.20 -7.46
CA LYS A 276 -4.01 -8.29 -8.25
C LYS A 276 -2.91 -8.99 -9.04
N ALA A 277 -2.62 -8.47 -10.23
CA ALA A 277 -1.65 -9.05 -11.16
C ALA A 277 -0.20 -9.08 -10.66
N PHE A 278 0.22 -8.12 -9.82
CA PHE A 278 1.58 -8.14 -9.29
C PHE A 278 1.82 -9.31 -8.32
N MET A 279 0.79 -10.06 -7.91
CA MET A 279 0.98 -11.29 -7.13
C MET A 279 1.57 -12.43 -7.96
N ILE A 280 1.58 -12.31 -9.30
CA ILE A 280 2.24 -13.27 -10.20
C ILE A 280 3.77 -13.29 -9.99
N PRO A 281 4.52 -12.16 -10.10
CA PRO A 281 5.95 -12.18 -9.84
C PRO A 281 6.28 -12.61 -8.40
N VAL A 282 5.48 -12.21 -7.40
CA VAL A 282 5.59 -12.70 -6.01
C VAL A 282 5.52 -14.24 -5.96
N THR A 283 4.56 -14.82 -6.66
CA THR A 283 4.39 -16.27 -6.77
C THR A 283 5.57 -16.93 -7.44
N CYS A 284 6.07 -16.39 -8.56
CA CYS A 284 7.28 -16.90 -9.23
C CYS A 284 8.47 -16.96 -8.28
N GLY A 285 8.67 -15.91 -7.48
CA GLY A 285 9.67 -15.86 -6.43
C GLY A 285 9.56 -16.98 -5.41
N LEU A 286 8.37 -17.17 -4.86
CA LEU A 286 8.10 -18.22 -3.87
C LEU A 286 8.24 -19.64 -4.44
N LEU A 287 7.78 -19.87 -5.67
CA LEU A 287 7.97 -21.15 -6.36
C LEU A 287 9.45 -21.43 -6.63
N LEU A 288 10.23 -20.40 -7.00
CA LEU A 288 11.67 -20.52 -7.11
C LEU A 288 12.27 -20.92 -5.77
N PHE A 289 11.93 -20.24 -4.66
CA PHE A 289 12.42 -20.64 -3.33
C PHE A 289 12.10 -22.09 -2.97
N MET A 290 10.85 -22.53 -3.19
CA MET A 290 10.43 -23.93 -2.97
C MET A 290 11.28 -24.90 -3.78
N SER A 291 11.53 -24.57 -5.05
CA SER A 291 12.36 -25.37 -5.94
C SER A 291 13.82 -25.45 -5.46
N LEU A 292 14.29 -24.54 -4.61
CA LEU A 292 15.66 -24.52 -4.11
C LEU A 292 15.84 -25.24 -2.75
N GLN A 293 14.75 -25.62 -2.08
CA GLN A 293 14.80 -26.19 -0.72
C GLN A 293 15.51 -27.56 -0.60
N GLN A 294 15.67 -28.28 -1.71
CA GLN A 294 16.41 -29.55 -1.73
C GLN A 294 17.78 -29.36 -2.41
N PRO A 295 18.86 -29.98 -1.91
CA PRO A 295 20.17 -29.87 -2.53
C PRO A 295 20.15 -30.38 -3.98
N PRO A 296 20.99 -29.81 -4.86
CA PRO A 296 21.12 -30.31 -6.22
C PRO A 296 21.57 -31.78 -6.19
N PRO A 297 21.10 -32.60 -7.13
CA PRO A 297 21.57 -33.97 -7.25
C PRO A 297 23.07 -34.00 -7.59
N GLU A 298 23.82 -34.91 -6.96
CA GLU A 298 25.24 -35.12 -7.25
C GLU A 298 25.44 -35.62 -8.68
N ALA A 299 26.46 -35.10 -9.36
CA ALA A 299 26.84 -35.54 -10.70
C ALA A 299 27.30 -37.01 -10.69
N GLY A 300 26.88 -37.80 -11.69
CA GLY A 300 27.38 -39.17 -11.92
C GLY A 300 26.41 -40.34 -11.66
N LYS A 301 25.19 -40.11 -11.13
CA LYS A 301 24.17 -41.17 -10.93
C LYS A 301 22.84 -40.83 -11.62
N THR A 302 22.76 -41.02 -12.94
CA THR A 302 21.64 -40.60 -13.83
C THR A 302 20.24 -40.99 -13.33
N ARG A 303 20.01 -42.24 -12.90
CA ARG A 303 18.68 -42.69 -12.43
C ARG A 303 18.29 -42.08 -11.07
N ALA A 304 19.27 -41.91 -10.18
CA ALA A 304 19.07 -41.25 -8.88
C ALA A 304 18.94 -39.72 -9.01
N TRP A 305 19.50 -39.16 -10.09
CA TRP A 305 19.44 -37.74 -10.42
C TRP A 305 18.02 -37.32 -10.78
N ALA A 306 17.35 -38.05 -11.70
CA ALA A 306 15.98 -37.72 -12.11
C ALA A 306 14.98 -37.77 -10.95
N LYS A 307 15.05 -38.81 -10.10
CA LYS A 307 14.20 -38.93 -8.90
C LYS A 307 14.44 -37.79 -7.90
N ARG A 308 15.69 -37.36 -7.72
CA ARG A 308 16.05 -36.23 -6.85
C ARG A 308 15.57 -34.89 -7.43
N LEU A 309 15.71 -34.68 -8.73
CA LEU A 309 15.21 -33.50 -9.43
C LEU A 309 13.68 -33.39 -9.32
N TRP A 310 12.94 -34.48 -9.57
CA TRP A 310 11.49 -34.49 -9.43
C TRP A 310 11.04 -34.20 -8.00
N ARG A 311 11.67 -34.79 -6.99
CA ARG A 311 11.36 -34.48 -5.58
C ARG A 311 11.59 -33.01 -5.22
N ARG A 312 12.54 -32.36 -5.88
CA ARG A 312 12.86 -30.95 -5.70
C ARG A 312 11.85 -30.03 -6.40
N LEU A 313 11.41 -30.38 -7.61
CA LEU A 313 10.48 -29.55 -8.40
C LEU A 313 9.02 -29.79 -8.08
N LEU A 314 8.64 -31.02 -7.68
CA LEU A 314 7.24 -31.42 -7.49
C LEU A 314 6.45 -30.50 -6.54
N PRO A 315 6.98 -30.03 -5.40
CA PRO A 315 6.26 -29.08 -4.55
C PRO A 315 5.90 -27.78 -5.28
N ALA A 316 6.89 -27.19 -5.96
CA ALA A 316 6.71 -25.94 -6.70
C ALA A 316 5.79 -26.13 -7.93
N LEU A 317 5.92 -27.25 -8.65
CA LEU A 317 5.04 -27.56 -9.79
C LEU A 317 3.59 -27.77 -9.35
N THR A 318 3.37 -28.47 -8.23
CA THR A 318 2.02 -28.69 -7.68
C THR A 318 1.38 -27.38 -7.24
N ALA A 319 2.11 -26.56 -6.49
CA ALA A 319 1.65 -25.24 -6.06
C ALA A 319 1.39 -24.32 -7.27
N GLY A 320 2.32 -24.26 -8.21
CA GLY A 320 2.19 -23.46 -9.43
C GLY A 320 1.01 -23.89 -10.31
N ALA A 321 0.80 -25.20 -10.49
CA ALA A 321 -0.34 -25.71 -11.26
C ALA A 321 -1.68 -25.36 -10.60
N ALA A 322 -1.79 -25.52 -9.27
CA ALA A 322 -2.99 -25.13 -8.54
C ALA A 322 -3.23 -23.61 -8.57
N ALA A 323 -2.17 -22.80 -8.46
CA ALA A 323 -2.25 -21.34 -8.59
C ALA A 323 -2.76 -20.93 -9.98
N CYS A 324 -2.18 -21.50 -11.04
CA CYS A 324 -2.64 -21.26 -12.41
C CYS A 324 -4.10 -21.68 -12.61
N ALA A 325 -4.50 -22.86 -12.14
CA ALA A 325 -5.87 -23.36 -12.31
C ALA A 325 -6.94 -22.43 -11.73
N ILE A 326 -6.61 -21.69 -10.66
CA ILE A 326 -7.52 -20.74 -10.01
C ILE A 326 -7.34 -19.32 -10.57
N GLY A 327 -6.10 -18.87 -10.70
CA GLY A 327 -5.76 -17.48 -10.88
C GLY A 327 -5.63 -17.02 -12.33
N ILE A 328 -5.52 -17.92 -13.30
CA ILE A 328 -5.22 -17.53 -14.69
C ILE A 328 -6.44 -16.96 -15.43
N TRP A 329 -7.65 -17.34 -15.01
CA TRP A 329 -8.89 -17.05 -15.73
C TRP A 329 -9.06 -15.57 -16.11
N PRO A 330 -8.87 -14.59 -15.19
CA PRO A 330 -9.05 -13.17 -15.53
C PRO A 330 -8.06 -12.65 -16.58
N TYR A 331 -6.96 -13.36 -16.85
CA TYR A 331 -5.92 -12.94 -17.77
C TYR A 331 -6.01 -13.61 -19.14
N MET A 332 -6.99 -14.48 -19.35
CA MET A 332 -7.22 -15.14 -20.63
C MET A 332 -7.81 -14.16 -21.65
N PRO A 333 -7.41 -14.23 -22.94
CA PRO A 333 -7.98 -13.37 -23.99
C PRO A 333 -9.51 -13.43 -24.02
N GLY A 334 -10.16 -12.27 -24.18
CA GLY A 334 -11.62 -12.17 -24.28
C GLY A 334 -12.38 -11.98 -22.96
N GLN A 335 -11.72 -12.10 -21.80
CA GLN A 335 -12.35 -11.91 -20.48
C GLN A 335 -12.33 -10.45 -19.96
N GLY A 336 -12.30 -9.46 -20.86
CA GLY A 336 -12.39 -8.04 -20.50
C GLY A 336 -11.16 -7.41 -19.85
N SER A 337 -10.20 -8.20 -19.33
CA SER A 337 -8.87 -7.68 -19.03
C SER A 337 -8.12 -7.53 -20.36
N ARG A 338 -7.55 -6.35 -20.58
CA ARG A 338 -6.47 -6.23 -21.56
C ARG A 338 -5.37 -7.23 -21.15
N THR A 339 -4.75 -7.85 -22.13
CA THR A 339 -3.70 -8.89 -22.00
C THR A 339 -2.74 -8.63 -20.85
N LEU A 340 -2.25 -9.69 -20.19
CA LEU A 340 -1.14 -9.70 -19.25
C LEU A 340 -0.02 -8.74 -19.74
N GLY A 341 0.03 -7.54 -19.16
CA GLY A 341 0.83 -6.45 -19.70
C GLY A 341 0.32 -5.12 -19.18
N SER A 342 1.23 -4.18 -18.98
CA SER A 342 0.88 -2.83 -18.56
C SER A 342 0.39 -2.07 -19.81
N ILE A 343 -0.60 -1.18 -19.67
CA ILE A 343 -1.13 -0.34 -20.79
C ILE A 343 0.02 0.35 -21.52
N GLU A 344 1.09 0.63 -20.79
CA GLU A 344 2.29 1.29 -21.23
C GLU A 344 3.18 0.44 -22.12
N ILE A 345 3.21 -0.89 -21.93
CA ILE A 345 3.86 -1.78 -22.90
C ILE A 345 3.14 -1.68 -24.24
N ASN A 346 1.81 -1.63 -24.21
CA ASN A 346 1.02 -1.42 -25.42
C ASN A 346 1.34 -0.04 -26.04
N ASP A 347 1.39 1.02 -25.24
CA ASP A 347 1.72 2.36 -25.73
C ASP A 347 3.14 2.42 -26.32
N VAL A 348 4.14 1.84 -25.65
CA VAL A 348 5.54 1.76 -26.14
C VAL A 348 5.62 0.96 -27.44
N LEU A 349 4.94 -0.19 -27.52
CA LEU A 349 4.92 -1.04 -28.72
C LEU A 349 4.21 -0.35 -29.90
N HIS A 350 3.23 0.52 -29.64
CA HIS A 350 2.57 1.35 -30.64
C HIS A 350 3.31 2.68 -30.90
N GLY A 351 4.54 2.81 -30.42
CA GLY A 351 5.44 3.91 -30.76
C GLY A 351 5.30 5.17 -29.90
N ALA A 352 4.42 5.18 -28.88
CA ALA A 352 4.33 6.27 -27.93
C ALA A 352 5.63 6.34 -27.09
N GLY A 353 6.35 7.45 -27.18
CA GLY A 353 7.50 7.75 -26.33
C GLY A 353 8.88 7.45 -26.92
N ILE A 354 9.05 6.50 -27.83
CA ILE A 354 10.34 6.25 -28.52
C ILE A 354 10.44 7.01 -29.85
N LEU A 355 9.33 7.22 -30.55
CA LEU A 355 9.30 7.86 -31.86
C LEU A 355 9.27 9.40 -31.83
N ALA A 356 9.24 10.02 -30.64
CA ALA A 356 9.19 11.48 -30.50
C ALA A 356 10.52 12.21 -30.80
N GLY A 357 11.60 11.52 -31.19
CA GLY A 357 12.87 12.13 -31.58
C GLY A 357 13.74 12.72 -30.44
N ASP A 358 13.20 12.92 -29.24
CA ASP A 358 13.82 13.68 -28.15
C ASP A 358 14.77 12.88 -27.21
N GLY A 359 15.34 11.75 -27.66
CA GLY A 359 16.29 10.94 -26.88
C GLY A 359 15.69 10.18 -25.68
N VAL A 360 16.49 9.45 -24.89
CA VAL A 360 16.03 8.67 -23.72
C VAL A 360 15.98 9.55 -22.47
N PRO A 361 14.90 9.55 -21.65
CA PRO A 361 14.76 10.44 -20.50
C PRO A 361 15.54 9.93 -19.27
N TRP A 362 16.87 9.82 -19.39
CA TRP A 362 17.75 9.21 -18.38
C TRP A 362 17.54 9.75 -16.96
N ILE A 363 17.45 11.07 -16.79
CA ILE A 363 17.25 11.68 -15.47
C ILE A 363 15.93 11.19 -14.83
N LYS A 364 14.87 11.00 -15.61
CA LYS A 364 13.56 10.52 -15.12
C LYS A 364 13.63 9.03 -14.77
N ILE A 365 14.32 8.25 -15.60
CA ILE A 365 14.60 6.83 -15.34
C ILE A 365 15.36 6.65 -14.02
N PHE A 366 16.41 7.45 -13.77
CA PHE A 366 17.22 7.33 -12.55
C PHE A 366 16.60 7.96 -11.31
N SER A 367 15.68 8.92 -11.45
CA SER A 367 14.95 9.50 -10.30
C SER A 367 13.73 8.68 -9.87
N ASN A 368 13.20 7.80 -10.73
CA ASN A 368 12.06 6.94 -10.41
C ASN A 368 12.32 5.96 -9.25
N PRO A 369 13.45 5.24 -9.19
CA PRO A 369 13.79 4.39 -8.03
C PRO A 369 13.79 5.17 -6.72
N TRP A 370 14.29 6.40 -6.73
CA TRP A 370 14.26 7.28 -5.56
C TRP A 370 12.83 7.59 -5.13
N PHE A 371 11.96 7.99 -6.08
CA PHE A 371 10.55 8.24 -5.80
C PHE A 371 9.85 6.99 -5.26
N MET A 372 10.11 5.83 -5.86
CA MET A 372 9.56 4.55 -5.42
C MET A 372 9.99 4.24 -3.97
N LEU A 373 11.28 4.34 -3.65
CA LEU A 373 11.79 4.10 -2.30
C LEU A 373 11.24 5.10 -1.28
N ALA A 374 11.23 6.39 -1.63
CA ALA A 374 10.70 7.41 -0.75
C ALA A 374 9.19 7.20 -0.52
N SER A 375 8.41 6.82 -1.54
CA SER A 375 6.95 6.57 -1.40
C SER A 375 6.61 5.25 -0.71
N ALA A 376 7.53 4.28 -0.71
CA ALA A 376 7.44 3.08 0.12
C ALA A 376 7.62 3.36 1.62
N ALA A 377 8.34 4.42 1.99
CA ALA A 377 8.55 4.77 3.39
C ALA A 377 7.58 5.86 3.84
N TYR A 378 7.50 6.94 3.07
CA TYR A 378 6.73 8.14 3.34
C TYR A 378 5.91 8.46 2.10
N ASN A 379 4.59 8.36 2.17
CA ASN A 379 3.73 8.58 1.00
C ASN A 379 4.01 9.96 0.39
N ILE A 380 4.77 10.00 -0.72
CA ILE A 380 5.20 11.26 -1.33
C ILE A 380 4.02 12.01 -1.94
N ALA A 381 2.86 11.38 -2.15
CA ALA A 381 1.66 12.12 -2.53
C ALA A 381 1.24 13.10 -1.40
N ASP A 382 1.39 12.67 -0.13
CA ASP A 382 1.16 13.52 1.05
C ASP A 382 2.31 14.50 1.29
N VAL A 383 3.54 14.11 0.95
CA VAL A 383 4.76 14.89 1.22
C VAL A 383 5.13 15.82 0.06
N LYS A 384 4.60 15.65 -1.16
CA LYS A 384 4.61 16.73 -2.17
C LYS A 384 3.78 17.90 -1.68
N ALA A 385 2.70 17.60 -0.95
CA ALA A 385 1.92 18.60 -0.24
C ALA A 385 2.59 19.10 1.04
N ALA A 386 3.82 18.70 1.36
CA ALA A 386 4.54 19.22 2.50
C ALA A 386 6.00 18.89 2.28
N TYR A 387 6.77 19.76 1.63
CA TYR A 387 8.24 19.62 1.50
C TYR A 387 8.86 19.38 2.89
N ALA A 388 8.81 18.14 3.37
CA ALA A 388 9.82 17.62 4.26
C ALA A 388 11.09 17.86 3.47
N PRO A 389 12.06 18.61 4.01
CA PRO A 389 13.30 18.88 3.31
C PRO A 389 13.78 17.56 2.72
N VAL A 390 14.18 17.51 1.45
CA VAL A 390 14.66 16.27 0.81
C VAL A 390 15.67 15.57 1.74
N ALA A 391 16.48 16.35 2.45
CA ALA A 391 17.36 15.91 3.53
C ALA A 391 16.70 15.03 4.62
N LEU A 392 15.48 15.35 5.10
CA LEU A 392 14.77 14.59 6.12
C LEU A 392 14.28 13.24 5.58
N ILE A 393 13.69 13.23 4.38
CA ILE A 393 13.28 11.99 3.69
C ILE A 393 14.52 11.12 3.43
N THR A 394 15.59 11.74 2.94
CA THR A 394 16.87 11.07 2.72
C THR A 394 17.45 10.50 4.00
N ALA A 395 17.46 11.26 5.09
CA ALA A 395 17.93 10.77 6.39
C ALA A 395 17.10 9.57 6.84
N ALA A 396 15.78 9.62 6.71
CA ALA A 396 14.91 8.50 7.07
C ALA A 396 15.16 7.26 6.19
N LEU A 397 15.31 7.44 4.88
CA LEU A 397 15.66 6.35 3.97
C LEU A 397 17.04 5.76 4.26
N LEU A 398 18.03 6.58 4.63
CA LEU A 398 19.34 6.11 5.05
C LEU A 398 19.26 5.30 6.34
N MET A 399 18.47 5.74 7.33
CA MET A 399 18.23 4.96 8.54
C MET A 399 17.59 3.60 8.22
N LEU A 400 16.57 3.58 7.34
CA LEU A 400 15.95 2.35 6.89
C LEU A 400 16.94 1.44 6.14
N ALA A 401 17.76 2.01 5.26
CA ALA A 401 18.81 1.28 4.56
C ALA A 401 19.84 0.67 5.52
N LEU A 402 20.19 1.35 6.62
CA LEU A 402 21.04 0.80 7.68
C LEU A 402 20.38 -0.37 8.42
N VAL A 403 19.07 -0.31 8.66
CA VAL A 403 18.31 -1.42 9.27
C VAL A 403 18.27 -2.63 8.34
N PHE A 404 17.88 -2.45 7.08
CA PHE A 404 17.82 -3.55 6.11
C PHE A 404 19.22 -4.07 5.75
N GLY A 405 20.21 -3.20 5.66
CA GLY A 405 21.62 -3.57 5.48
C GLY A 405 22.14 -4.44 6.62
N ALA A 406 21.78 -4.12 7.87
CA ALA A 406 22.13 -4.96 9.02
C ALA A 406 21.49 -6.36 8.96
N TRP A 407 20.28 -6.49 8.39
CA TRP A 407 19.69 -7.80 8.12
C TRP A 407 20.41 -8.52 6.98
N LEU A 408 20.72 -7.84 5.86
CA LEU A 408 21.46 -8.42 4.73
C LEU A 408 22.82 -8.99 5.18
N LEU A 409 23.55 -8.29 6.04
CA LEU A 409 24.82 -8.74 6.61
C LEU A 409 24.70 -10.02 7.47
N ARG A 410 23.49 -10.40 7.87
CA ARG A 410 23.20 -11.64 8.62
C ARG A 410 22.69 -12.77 7.75
N LEU A 411 22.47 -12.52 6.46
CA LEU A 411 22.07 -13.59 5.57
C LEU A 411 23.17 -14.65 5.49
N PRO A 412 22.83 -15.94 5.65
CA PRO A 412 23.79 -17.00 5.46
C PRO A 412 24.23 -17.04 3.99
N ARG A 413 25.42 -17.59 3.71
CA ARG A 413 25.90 -17.73 2.33
C ARG A 413 25.02 -18.63 1.45
N ASP A 414 24.27 -19.55 2.06
CA ASP A 414 23.39 -20.46 1.35
C ASP A 414 22.00 -19.83 1.13
N PRO A 415 21.62 -19.48 -0.11
CA PRO A 415 20.35 -18.82 -0.42
C PRO A 415 19.13 -19.73 -0.24
N ARG A 416 19.34 -21.03 0.03
CA ARG A 416 18.27 -21.99 0.29
C ARG A 416 17.71 -21.86 1.70
N ARG A 417 18.44 -21.20 2.60
CA ARG A 417 18.04 -21.07 4.00
C ARG A 417 16.85 -20.13 4.15
N GLU A 418 16.04 -20.38 5.18
CA GLU A 418 14.80 -19.66 5.46
C GLU A 418 14.99 -18.15 5.67
N GLU A 419 16.16 -17.71 6.10
CA GLU A 419 16.49 -16.29 6.24
C GLU A 419 16.44 -15.53 4.90
N TRP A 420 16.62 -16.22 3.77
CA TRP A 420 16.50 -15.64 2.43
C TRP A 420 15.06 -15.54 1.93
N LEU A 421 14.10 -16.26 2.54
CA LEU A 421 12.72 -16.32 2.10
C LEU A 421 12.11 -14.93 1.80
N PRO A 422 12.32 -13.86 2.62
CA PRO A 422 11.82 -12.53 2.31
C PRO A 422 12.25 -11.95 0.95
N LEU A 423 13.46 -12.27 0.47
CA LEU A 423 13.96 -11.73 -0.81
C LEU A 423 13.28 -12.35 -2.03
N TYR A 424 12.80 -13.58 -1.90
CA TYR A 424 12.24 -14.31 -3.02
C TYR A 424 10.95 -13.69 -3.56
N PRO A 425 9.97 -13.25 -2.76
CA PRO A 425 8.84 -12.47 -3.26
C PRO A 425 9.21 -11.00 -3.56
N LEU A 426 10.02 -10.36 -2.70
CA LEU A 426 10.37 -8.95 -2.82
C LEU A 426 11.15 -8.61 -4.11
N PHE A 427 12.07 -9.47 -4.53
CA PHE A 427 12.94 -9.18 -5.67
C PHE A 427 12.18 -9.19 -7.01
N PRO A 428 11.37 -10.21 -7.34
CA PRO A 428 10.49 -10.17 -8.51
C PRO A 428 9.48 -9.04 -8.46
N LEU A 429 8.85 -8.74 -7.31
CA LEU A 429 7.93 -7.61 -7.19
C LEU A 429 8.66 -6.29 -7.47
N GLY A 430 9.79 -6.06 -6.79
CA GLY A 430 10.60 -4.86 -6.95
C GLY A 430 11.18 -4.72 -8.36
N GLY A 431 11.59 -5.82 -8.98
CA GLY A 431 12.02 -5.86 -10.37
C GLY A 431 10.90 -5.50 -11.34
N GLY A 432 9.69 -6.01 -11.11
CA GLY A 432 8.49 -5.66 -11.90
C GLY A 432 8.10 -4.19 -11.76
N LEU A 433 8.10 -3.66 -10.53
CA LEU A 433 7.82 -2.24 -10.26
C LEU A 433 8.90 -1.32 -10.83
N LEU A 434 10.17 -1.73 -10.79
CA LEU A 434 11.27 -1.00 -11.41
C LEU A 434 11.15 -1.00 -12.94
N LEU A 435 10.83 -2.15 -13.54
CA LEU A 435 10.57 -2.23 -14.97
C LEU A 435 9.41 -1.32 -15.37
N HIS A 436 8.30 -1.35 -14.62
CA HIS A 436 7.17 -0.46 -14.80
C HIS A 436 7.57 1.02 -14.69
N CYS A 437 8.38 1.39 -13.69
CA CYS A 437 8.98 2.72 -13.56
C CYS A 437 9.74 3.16 -14.82
N VAL A 438 10.56 2.27 -15.39
CA VAL A 438 11.36 2.55 -16.59
C VAL A 438 10.44 2.74 -17.79
N LEU A 439 9.47 1.85 -17.98
CA LEU A 439 8.50 1.92 -19.08
C LEU A 439 7.64 3.19 -19.00
N MET A 440 7.13 3.54 -17.81
CA MET A 440 6.40 4.78 -17.59
C MET A 440 7.26 6.01 -17.93
N ALA A 441 8.53 6.03 -17.52
CA ALA A 441 9.43 7.14 -17.82
C ALA A 441 9.64 7.31 -19.33
N ILE A 442 9.71 6.20 -20.07
CA ILE A 442 9.86 6.21 -21.54
C ILE A 442 8.55 6.65 -22.20
N ALA A 443 7.43 6.04 -21.84
CA ALA A 443 6.12 6.26 -22.46
C ALA A 443 5.55 7.66 -22.16
N TYR A 444 5.57 8.09 -20.90
CA TYR A 444 4.92 9.31 -20.45
C TYR A 444 5.89 10.48 -20.30
N ARG A 445 7.21 10.23 -20.39
CA ARG A 445 8.24 11.24 -20.10
C ARG A 445 8.01 11.91 -18.75
N THR A 446 7.59 11.17 -17.74
CA THR A 446 7.36 11.67 -16.37
C THR A 446 8.17 10.87 -15.36
N ALA A 447 8.44 11.48 -14.21
CA ALA A 447 9.02 10.81 -13.05
C ALA A 447 7.96 10.68 -11.95
N GLY A 448 8.12 9.67 -11.10
CA GLY A 448 7.30 9.40 -9.94
C GLY A 448 5.92 8.83 -10.24
N THR A 449 5.85 7.92 -11.21
CA THR A 449 4.60 7.30 -11.69
C THR A 449 4.28 5.98 -11.00
N THR A 450 5.30 5.25 -10.50
CA THR A 450 5.10 3.99 -9.79
C THR A 450 5.42 4.20 -8.32
N PRO A 451 4.42 4.29 -7.45
CA PRO A 451 4.65 4.42 -6.03
C PRO A 451 5.20 3.10 -5.44
N GLY A 452 6.06 3.19 -4.44
CA GLY A 452 6.60 2.04 -3.73
C GLY A 452 5.71 1.54 -2.59
N HIS A 453 4.55 2.16 -2.33
CA HIS A 453 3.62 1.67 -1.31
C HIS A 453 3.16 0.23 -1.56
N TYR A 454 3.25 -0.28 -2.80
CA TYR A 454 2.94 -1.67 -3.16
C TYR A 454 3.82 -2.69 -2.42
N PHE A 455 5.02 -2.30 -1.98
CA PHE A 455 5.85 -3.19 -1.16
C PHE A 455 5.17 -3.57 0.17
N HIS A 456 4.24 -2.74 0.68
CA HIS A 456 3.55 -3.02 1.93
C HIS A 456 2.63 -4.25 1.86
N VAL A 457 2.23 -4.73 0.69
CA VAL A 457 1.55 -6.02 0.57
C VAL A 457 2.40 -7.16 1.14
N GLU A 458 3.73 -7.02 1.08
CA GLU A 458 4.68 -7.98 1.67
C GLU A 458 5.08 -7.62 3.11
N ALA A 459 4.25 -6.86 3.83
CA ALA A 459 4.54 -6.42 5.20
C ALA A 459 4.99 -7.54 6.16
N PRO A 460 4.47 -8.79 6.11
CA PRO A 460 5.02 -9.88 6.94
C PRO A 460 6.51 -10.14 6.70
N ALA A 461 6.96 -10.16 5.43
CA ALA A 461 8.34 -10.38 5.06
C ALA A 461 9.20 -9.16 5.45
N LEU A 462 8.71 -7.95 5.17
CA LEU A 462 9.40 -6.71 5.50
C LEU A 462 9.52 -6.50 7.02
N ALA A 463 8.51 -6.89 7.80
CA ALA A 463 8.53 -6.82 9.25
C ALA A 463 9.56 -7.79 9.87
N LEU A 464 9.73 -8.98 9.28
CA LEU A 464 10.80 -9.91 9.67
C LEU A 464 12.19 -9.29 9.41
N MET A 465 12.41 -8.77 8.21
CA MET A 465 13.66 -8.10 7.82
C MET A 465 13.97 -6.92 8.75
N PHE A 466 12.96 -6.07 8.97
CA PHE A 466 13.04 -4.92 9.86
C PHE A 466 13.34 -5.34 11.30
N GLY A 467 12.63 -6.34 11.83
CA GLY A 467 12.81 -6.82 13.20
C GLY A 467 14.22 -7.38 13.46
N ILE A 468 14.77 -8.16 12.53
CA ILE A 468 16.15 -8.70 12.64
C ILE A 468 17.19 -7.56 12.52
N GLY A 469 16.99 -6.67 11.55
CA GLY A 469 17.88 -5.54 11.31
C GLY A 469 17.93 -4.56 12.49
N LEU A 470 16.77 -4.23 13.06
CA LEU A 470 16.69 -3.34 14.20
C LEU A 470 17.23 -4.01 15.46
N LEU A 471 17.02 -5.33 15.63
CA LEU A 471 17.62 -6.09 16.73
C LEU A 471 19.16 -6.07 16.68
N TYR A 472 19.75 -6.12 15.47
CA TYR A 472 21.20 -5.99 15.31
C TYR A 472 21.71 -4.66 15.89
N TRP A 473 21.06 -3.55 15.56
CA TRP A 473 21.38 -2.23 16.11
C TRP A 473 21.10 -2.15 17.61
N ALA A 474 19.96 -2.68 18.07
CA ALA A 474 19.56 -2.66 19.48
C ALA A 474 20.62 -3.26 20.43
N ARG A 475 21.42 -4.22 19.95
CA ARG A 475 22.49 -4.87 20.71
C ARG A 475 23.76 -4.04 20.85
N ARG A 476 23.92 -2.97 20.05
CA ARG A 476 25.09 -2.08 20.06
C ARG A 476 24.78 -0.82 20.85
N ARG A 477 25.79 -0.25 21.53
CA ARG A 477 25.58 0.96 22.34
C ARG A 477 25.07 2.12 21.48
N GLU A 478 25.65 2.29 20.30
CA GLU A 478 25.34 3.33 19.32
C GLU A 478 23.98 3.06 18.67
N GLY A 479 23.69 1.78 18.38
CA GLY A 479 22.43 1.37 17.75
C GLY A 479 21.20 1.55 18.65
N ARG A 480 21.39 1.75 19.96
CA ARG A 480 20.34 2.08 20.93
C ARG A 480 19.86 3.52 20.79
N ILE A 481 20.80 4.46 20.63
CA ILE A 481 20.48 5.85 20.32
C ILE A 481 19.80 5.92 18.95
N PHE A 482 20.35 5.20 17.97
CA PHE A 482 19.77 5.09 16.64
C PHE A 482 18.32 4.58 16.67
N GLY A 483 18.05 3.49 17.39
CA GLY A 483 16.69 2.95 17.53
C GLY A 483 15.72 3.95 18.18
N GLY A 484 16.16 4.65 19.22
CA GLY A 484 15.38 5.72 19.85
C GLY A 484 15.07 6.88 18.90
N ILE A 485 16.06 7.36 18.13
CA ILE A 485 15.90 8.40 17.12
C ILE A 485 14.92 7.95 16.03
N LEU A 486 15.06 6.72 15.53
CA LEU A 486 14.16 6.17 14.50
C LEU A 486 12.71 6.15 14.97
N LEU A 487 12.45 5.68 16.20
CA LEU A 487 11.10 5.62 16.77
C LEU A 487 10.53 7.02 17.06
N ALA A 488 11.36 7.95 17.55
CA ALA A 488 10.95 9.34 17.75
C ALA A 488 10.63 10.03 16.41
N ALA A 489 11.46 9.83 15.38
CA ALA A 489 11.23 10.32 14.04
C ALA A 489 9.94 9.74 13.43
N ALA A 490 9.65 8.46 13.68
CA ALA A 490 8.39 7.83 13.29
C ALA A 490 7.18 8.48 13.98
N ALA A 491 7.23 8.70 15.30
CA ALA A 491 6.16 9.40 16.03
C ALA A 491 5.88 10.79 15.43
N VAL A 492 6.94 11.57 15.24
CA VAL A 492 6.86 12.93 14.68
C VAL A 492 6.31 12.89 13.26
N ALA A 493 6.80 11.99 12.41
CA ALA A 493 6.31 11.86 11.04
C ALA A 493 4.83 11.50 10.98
N VAL A 494 4.37 10.54 11.80
CA VAL A 494 2.95 10.17 11.86
C VAL A 494 2.10 11.34 12.35
N ALA A 495 2.53 12.06 13.39
CA ALA A 495 1.80 13.21 13.92
C ALA A 495 1.73 14.36 12.89
N VAL A 496 2.86 14.74 12.30
CA VAL A 496 2.96 15.83 11.32
C VAL A 496 2.16 15.51 10.06
N THR A 497 2.30 14.31 9.49
CA THR A 497 1.53 13.91 8.29
C THR A 497 0.03 13.92 8.55
N THR A 498 -0.40 13.45 9.73
CA THR A 498 -1.81 13.49 10.13
C THR A 498 -2.30 14.92 10.26
N ALA A 499 -1.57 15.79 10.96
CA ALA A 499 -1.94 17.20 11.14
C ALA A 499 -2.03 17.96 9.80
N LEU A 500 -1.06 17.73 8.90
CA LEU A 500 -1.03 18.38 7.59
C LEU A 500 -2.18 17.93 6.68
N ARG A 501 -2.54 16.63 6.71
CA ARG A 501 -3.73 16.13 6.00
C ARG A 501 -5.01 16.75 6.54
N LEU A 502 -5.18 16.80 7.87
CA LEU A 502 -6.34 17.46 8.47
C LEU A 502 -6.42 18.94 8.07
N ALA A 503 -5.29 19.65 8.05
CA ALA A 503 -5.24 21.04 7.59
C ALA A 503 -5.59 21.19 6.10
N LEU A 504 -5.12 20.27 5.25
CA LEU A 504 -5.44 20.26 3.83
C LEU A 504 -6.94 20.04 3.60
N PHE A 505 -7.54 19.04 4.25
CA PHE A 505 -8.95 18.69 4.07
C PHE A 505 -9.91 19.77 4.55
N THR A 506 -9.49 20.62 5.47
CA THR A 506 -10.30 21.73 5.97
C THR A 506 -10.03 23.03 5.23
N GLY A 507 -9.13 23.04 4.23
CA GLY A 507 -8.72 24.25 3.52
C GLY A 507 -7.90 25.23 4.37
N CYS A 508 -7.45 24.83 5.57
CA CYS A 508 -6.46 25.56 6.37
C CYS A 508 -5.08 25.56 5.69
N ALA A 509 -4.77 24.48 4.98
CA ALA A 509 -3.63 24.37 4.08
C ALA A 509 -4.09 24.12 2.65
N TRP A 510 -3.30 24.56 1.67
CA TRP A 510 -3.57 24.31 0.25
C TRP A 510 -2.26 24.24 -0.54
N LEU A 511 -2.31 23.60 -1.70
CA LEU A 511 -1.19 23.58 -2.63
C LEU A 511 -1.26 24.78 -3.57
N SER A 512 -0.09 25.34 -3.93
CA SER A 512 0.00 26.37 -4.97
C SER A 512 -0.52 25.85 -6.32
N ASP A 513 -0.77 26.76 -7.27
CA ASP A 513 -1.31 26.45 -8.61
C ASP A 513 -0.52 25.38 -9.38
N ASN A 514 0.77 25.21 -9.07
CA ASN A 514 1.62 24.19 -9.67
C ASN A 514 1.59 22.83 -8.94
N PHE A 515 0.83 22.72 -7.84
CA PHE A 515 0.73 21.54 -6.98
C PHE A 515 2.05 21.16 -6.31
N ILE A 516 2.87 22.18 -6.01
CA ILE A 516 4.24 22.01 -5.54
C ILE A 516 4.40 22.57 -4.13
N ASN A 517 3.92 23.78 -3.85
CA ASN A 517 4.18 24.44 -2.57
C ASN A 517 2.96 24.34 -1.65
N LEU A 518 3.15 23.77 -0.45
CA LEU A 518 2.17 23.86 0.61
C LEU A 518 2.16 25.27 1.19
N ASN A 519 0.97 25.85 1.25
CA ASN A 519 0.70 27.08 1.96
C ASN A 519 -0.22 26.76 3.14
N ILE A 520 0.00 27.43 4.27
CA ILE A 520 -0.82 27.27 5.48
C ILE A 520 -1.25 28.66 5.92
N ASP A 521 -2.55 28.85 6.10
CA ASP A 521 -3.12 30.11 6.57
C ASP A 521 -2.97 30.25 8.10
N ARG A 522 -1.73 30.39 8.58
CA ARG A 522 -1.39 30.29 10.02
C ARG A 522 -2.20 31.23 10.92
N GLN A 523 -2.71 32.35 10.38
CA GLN A 523 -3.48 33.34 11.12
C GLN A 523 -4.94 33.41 10.69
N GLY A 524 -5.33 32.70 9.63
CA GLY A 524 -6.68 32.71 9.12
C GLY A 524 -7.66 31.93 9.98
N GLU A 525 -8.92 32.32 9.85
CA GLU A 525 -10.04 31.69 10.55
C GLU A 525 -10.17 30.19 10.22
N ALA A 526 -9.82 29.80 8.99
CA ALA A 526 -9.84 28.42 8.52
C ALA A 526 -8.97 27.46 9.36
N CYS A 527 -7.93 27.98 10.02
CA CYS A 527 -7.02 27.19 10.86
C CYS A 527 -7.39 27.17 12.35
N ARG A 528 -8.52 27.78 12.75
CA ARG A 528 -9.02 27.67 14.12
C ARG A 528 -9.48 26.23 14.41
N PRO A 529 -9.15 25.64 15.58
CA PRO A 529 -9.51 24.25 15.90
C PRO A 529 -11.01 23.94 15.76
N SER A 530 -11.90 24.87 16.15
CA SER A 530 -13.35 24.72 16.00
C SER A 530 -13.76 24.62 14.53
N VAL A 531 -13.23 25.51 13.68
CA VAL A 531 -13.52 25.53 12.23
C VAL A 531 -12.97 24.29 11.55
N ILE A 532 -11.78 23.82 11.92
CA ILE A 532 -11.21 22.55 11.44
C ILE A 532 -12.15 21.40 11.79
N TYR A 533 -12.63 21.34 13.05
CA TYR A 533 -13.54 20.29 13.49
C TYR A 533 -14.88 20.35 12.73
N GLU A 534 -15.48 21.51 12.57
CA GLU A 534 -16.75 21.70 11.85
C GLU A 534 -16.64 21.31 10.37
N ARG A 535 -15.56 21.72 9.70
CA ARG A 535 -15.29 21.37 8.30
C ARG A 535 -15.02 19.88 8.12
N LEU A 536 -14.26 19.25 9.02
CA LEU A 536 -14.13 17.78 9.04
C LEU A 536 -15.47 17.12 9.34
N ALA A 537 -16.28 17.67 10.23
CA ALA A 537 -17.62 17.17 10.53
C ALA A 537 -18.60 17.42 9.38
N LEU A 538 -18.20 18.04 8.28
CA LEU A 538 -18.92 18.05 7.00
C LEU A 538 -18.40 16.99 6.03
N LEU A 539 -17.11 16.62 6.07
CA LEU A 539 -16.50 15.68 5.12
C LEU A 539 -16.33 14.25 5.66
N SER A 540 -16.25 14.06 6.97
CA SER A 540 -15.96 12.77 7.61
C SER A 540 -16.53 12.65 9.05
N SER A 541 -16.05 11.71 9.86
CA SER A 541 -16.52 11.45 11.23
C SER A 541 -15.45 11.81 12.27
N PRO A 542 -15.08 13.10 12.44
CA PRO A 542 -13.98 13.49 13.33
C PRO A 542 -14.23 13.19 14.81
N ALA A 543 -15.49 13.12 15.24
CA ALA A 543 -15.86 12.69 16.59
C ALA A 543 -15.39 11.27 16.92
N LEU A 544 -15.36 10.39 15.92
CA LEU A 544 -14.80 9.05 16.03
C LEU A 544 -13.29 9.07 15.76
N GLY A 545 -12.86 9.76 14.69
CA GLY A 545 -11.49 9.67 14.21
C GLY A 545 -10.44 10.29 15.12
N LEU A 546 -10.68 11.50 15.66
CA LEU A 546 -9.68 12.20 16.47
C LEU A 546 -9.34 11.46 17.78
N PRO A 547 -10.31 10.93 18.56
CA PRO A 547 -10.01 10.10 19.73
C PRO A 547 -9.22 8.83 19.39
N LEU A 548 -9.55 8.16 18.28
CA LEU A 548 -8.83 6.96 17.84
C LEU A 548 -7.37 7.29 17.47
N LEU A 549 -7.12 8.38 16.75
CA LEU A 549 -5.78 8.84 16.40
C LEU A 549 -4.95 9.19 17.65
N ALA A 550 -5.55 9.90 18.60
CA ALA A 550 -4.90 10.23 19.86
C ALA A 550 -4.58 8.97 20.69
N GLY A 551 -5.53 8.05 20.81
CA GLY A 551 -5.34 6.76 21.47
C GLY A 551 -4.25 5.93 20.81
N ALA A 552 -4.24 5.86 19.48
CA ALA A 552 -3.20 5.18 18.71
C ALA A 552 -1.80 5.73 19.00
N MET A 553 -1.65 7.07 19.00
CA MET A 553 -0.38 7.72 19.30
C MET A 553 0.06 7.44 20.75
N ALA A 554 -0.86 7.50 21.71
CA ALA A 554 -0.56 7.20 23.11
C ALA A 554 -0.08 5.75 23.29
N LEU A 555 -0.75 4.77 22.66
CA LEU A 555 -0.36 3.36 22.71
C LEU A 555 1.00 3.12 22.01
N PHE A 556 1.24 3.80 20.89
CA PHE A 556 2.52 3.74 20.18
C PHE A 556 3.67 4.27 21.05
N LEU A 557 3.51 5.46 21.64
CA LEU A 557 4.50 6.06 22.53
C LEU A 557 4.73 5.21 23.78
N ALA A 558 3.68 4.60 24.35
CA ALA A 558 3.81 3.67 25.46
C ALA A 558 4.63 2.43 25.07
N ALA A 559 4.36 1.83 23.91
CA ALA A 559 5.12 0.68 23.41
C ALA A 559 6.58 1.05 23.11
N ALA A 560 6.83 2.20 22.49
CA ALA A 560 8.18 2.73 22.25
C ALA A 560 8.93 2.97 23.56
N GLY A 561 8.25 3.57 24.55
CA GLY A 561 8.78 3.79 25.90
C GLY A 561 9.08 2.48 26.63
N MET A 562 8.30 1.43 26.45
CA MET A 562 8.58 0.09 26.99
C MET A 562 9.74 -0.61 26.27
N ALA A 563 9.95 -0.34 24.99
CA ALA A 563 11.08 -0.86 24.23
C ALA A 563 12.39 -0.12 24.59
N LEU A 564 12.32 1.16 24.97
CA LEU A 564 13.48 2.01 25.28
C LEU A 564 14.40 1.47 26.40
N PRO A 565 13.90 0.96 27.55
CA PRO A 565 14.71 0.27 28.55
C PRO A 565 15.50 -0.93 28.00
N CYS A 566 14.95 -1.64 27.01
CA CYS A 566 15.66 -2.73 26.34
C CYS A 566 16.76 -2.20 25.41
N PHE A 567 16.63 -0.96 24.94
CA PHE A 567 17.72 -0.21 24.34
C PHE A 567 18.66 0.42 25.39
N THR A 568 18.28 0.68 26.65
CA THR A 568 19.15 1.44 27.58
C THR A 568 19.84 0.61 28.68
N GLY A 569 19.32 -0.55 29.11
CA GLY A 569 19.87 -1.34 30.23
C GLY A 569 20.87 -2.44 29.80
N MET A 570 22.14 -2.41 30.21
CA MET A 570 22.68 -2.66 31.57
C MET A 570 22.44 -4.08 32.09
N ARG A 571 23.41 -4.96 31.80
CA ARG A 571 24.15 -5.69 32.84
C ARG A 571 25.60 -5.75 32.39
N LYS A 572 26.51 -5.07 33.13
CA LYS A 572 27.86 -5.65 33.28
C LYS A 572 27.60 -7.04 33.89
N PRO A 573 28.03 -8.14 33.25
CA PRO A 573 28.10 -9.39 33.99
C PRO A 573 28.94 -9.10 35.23
N GLY A 574 28.41 -9.48 36.40
CA GLY A 574 29.19 -9.43 37.64
C GLY A 574 30.54 -10.08 37.37
N LYS A 575 31.59 -9.32 37.66
CA LYS A 575 32.90 -9.92 37.92
C LYS A 575 32.82 -10.65 39.25
#